data_AF-A0A2R5FPM9-F1
#
_entry.id   AF-A0A2R5FPM9-F1
#
_cell.length_a   1.000
_cell.length_b   1.000
_cell.length_c   1.000
_cell.angle_alpha   90.00
_cell.angle_beta   90.00
_cell.angle_gamma   90.00
#
_symmetry.space_group_name_H-M   'P 1'
#
loop_
_entity.id
_entity.type
_entity.pdbx_description
1 polymer ?
#
loop_
_entity_poly.entity_id
_entity_poly.type
_entity_poly.pdbx_seq_one_letter_code
_entity_poly.pdbx_strand_id
1 'polypeptide(L)'
;MKTVSKVIACSTALTLGITPNCLASTFTPVNWTISGSGTTNTQQVNLDEYNLSYNLPGTEGFDTKTWTISTVANADGDYAFDWNYTGFHSYFNVTAFLNTFNPNTTLYSAGPSNCCSSPSAGFNESGSFTFSNISAGQTFGFTLGGSHFDSALRLEGNLNLKQIAAPVSVPENNSIVPLITLGLFGAYSTLRKRELQTKLTRV
;
A
#
# COMPACT_ATOMS: atom_id res chain seq x y z
N MET A 1 -9.74 13.86 -22.30
CA MET A 1 -8.58 14.26 -21.48
C MET A 1 -8.89 13.86 -20.03
N LYS A 2 -8.17 12.88 -19.45
CA LYS A 2 -8.31 12.52 -18.04
C LYS A 2 -7.54 13.54 -17.19
N THR A 3 -8.20 14.17 -16.23
CA THR A 3 -7.58 15.14 -15.32
C THR A 3 -6.79 14.37 -14.26
N VAL A 4 -5.47 14.61 -14.18
CA VAL A 4 -4.59 14.06 -13.14
C VAL A 4 -4.63 15.00 -11.94
N SER A 5 -5.15 14.54 -10.81
CA SER A 5 -5.11 15.30 -9.54
C SER A 5 -3.73 15.13 -8.91
N LYS A 6 -3.03 16.24 -8.65
CA LYS A 6 -1.71 16.26 -7.98
C LYS A 6 -1.90 16.55 -6.49
N VAL A 7 -1.41 15.67 -5.64
CA VAL A 7 -1.24 15.96 -4.20
C VAL A 7 0.24 16.32 -3.97
N ILE A 8 0.50 17.48 -3.38
CA ILE A 8 1.85 18.02 -3.16
C ILE A 8 2.16 17.93 -1.67
N ALA A 9 3.00 16.98 -1.27
CA ALA A 9 3.64 16.99 0.05
C ALA A 9 4.98 17.72 -0.06
N CYS A 10 5.21 18.72 0.79
CA CYS A 10 6.47 19.47 0.77
C CYS A 10 7.10 19.50 2.16
N SER A 11 8.32 18.96 2.30
CA SER A 11 9.09 19.07 3.54
C SER A 11 9.74 20.45 3.62
N THR A 12 9.48 21.17 4.69
CA THR A 12 10.15 22.44 4.99
C THR A 12 11.59 22.18 5.42
N ALA A 13 12.54 22.26 4.50
CA ALA A 13 13.96 22.31 4.85
C ALA A 13 14.33 23.75 5.27
N LEU A 14 14.79 23.90 6.51
CA LEU A 14 15.23 25.19 7.05
C LEU A 14 16.63 25.55 6.49
N THR A 15 16.67 26.63 5.70
CA THR A 15 17.83 27.47 5.35
C THR A 15 19.11 26.77 4.87
N LEU A 16 19.23 26.62 3.54
CA LEU A 16 20.46 26.78 2.73
C LEU A 16 20.07 26.71 1.24
N GLY A 17 19.43 27.73 0.68
CA GLY A 17 19.37 28.01 -0.77
C GLY A 17 18.88 26.93 -1.77
N ILE A 18 18.46 25.74 -1.33
CA ILE A 18 18.01 24.65 -2.19
C ILE A 18 16.50 24.82 -2.37
N THR A 19 16.04 24.97 -3.61
CA THR A 19 14.61 24.95 -3.93
C THR A 19 14.02 23.63 -3.42
N PRO A 20 12.99 23.63 -2.56
CA PRO A 20 12.37 22.41 -2.10
C PRO A 20 11.83 21.65 -3.32
N ASN A 21 12.45 20.53 -3.65
CA ASN A 21 11.92 19.59 -4.63
C ASN A 21 10.70 18.93 -3.98
N CYS A 22 9.52 19.57 -4.08
CA CYS A 22 8.29 18.87 -3.77
C CYS A 22 8.09 17.80 -4.86
N LEU A 23 8.31 16.53 -4.53
CA LEU A 23 7.92 15.44 -5.41
C LEU A 23 6.39 15.42 -5.46
N ALA A 24 5.82 15.81 -6.60
CA ALA A 24 4.39 15.65 -6.83
C ALA A 24 4.12 14.15 -6.98
N SER A 25 3.36 13.56 -6.06
CA SER A 25 2.82 12.22 -6.27
C SER A 25 1.75 12.32 -7.35
N THR A 26 2.07 11.83 -8.55
CA THR A 26 1.11 11.76 -9.65
C THR A 26 0.34 10.46 -9.52
N PHE A 27 -0.88 10.55 -9.01
CA PHE A 27 -1.81 9.44 -9.02
C PHE A 27 -2.34 9.24 -10.44
N THR A 28 -2.09 8.07 -11.02
CA THR A 28 -2.69 7.70 -12.31
C THR A 28 -3.82 6.71 -12.05
N PRO A 29 -5.10 7.10 -12.25
CA PRO A 29 -6.22 6.21 -12.04
C PRO A 29 -6.13 4.99 -12.97
N VAL A 30 -6.41 3.81 -12.43
CA VAL A 30 -6.50 2.55 -13.19
C VAL A 30 -7.95 2.12 -13.35
N ASN A 31 -8.27 1.38 -14.41
CA ASN A 31 -9.63 0.87 -14.62
C ASN A 31 -9.67 -0.62 -14.26
N TRP A 32 -10.53 -0.99 -13.32
CA TRP A 32 -10.67 -2.37 -12.89
C TRP A 32 -11.67 -3.15 -13.72
N THR A 33 -11.46 -4.46 -13.80
CA THR A 33 -12.41 -5.43 -14.35
C THR A 33 -12.47 -6.64 -13.45
N ILE A 34 -13.61 -7.34 -13.44
CA ILE A 34 -13.80 -8.62 -12.74
C ILE A 34 -14.22 -9.72 -13.73
N SER A 35 -13.73 -10.93 -13.51
CA SER A 35 -14.10 -12.12 -14.28
C SER A 35 -14.12 -13.38 -13.39
N GLY A 36 -14.94 -14.35 -13.75
CA GLY A 36 -15.12 -15.61 -13.03
C GLY A 36 -16.49 -16.21 -13.34
N SER A 37 -16.89 -17.24 -12.58
CA SER A 37 -18.20 -17.89 -12.71
C SER A 37 -19.36 -16.95 -12.34
N GLY A 38 -20.57 -17.30 -12.76
CA GLY A 38 -21.80 -16.59 -12.39
C GLY A 38 -21.91 -15.22 -13.06
N THR A 39 -22.66 -14.31 -12.42
CA THR A 39 -22.78 -12.92 -12.88
C THR A 39 -21.73 -12.08 -12.18
N THR A 40 -21.05 -11.22 -12.93
CA THR A 40 -20.11 -10.23 -12.39
C THR A 40 -20.55 -8.82 -12.76
N ASN A 41 -20.23 -7.85 -11.93
CA ASN A 41 -20.53 -6.45 -12.17
C ASN A 41 -19.34 -5.57 -11.76
N THR A 42 -18.97 -4.65 -12.65
CA THR A 42 -17.96 -3.62 -12.41
C THR A 42 -18.67 -2.28 -12.40
N GLN A 43 -18.62 -1.58 -11.27
CA GLN A 43 -19.16 -0.23 -11.14
C GLN A 43 -18.05 0.72 -10.70
N GLN A 44 -17.73 1.70 -11.55
CA GLN A 44 -16.92 2.83 -11.13
C GLN A 44 -17.79 3.78 -10.30
N VAL A 45 -17.44 3.97 -9.03
CA VAL A 45 -18.16 4.84 -8.09
C VAL A 45 -17.60 6.26 -8.18
N ASN A 46 -16.27 6.36 -8.16
CA ASN A 46 -15.51 7.61 -8.32
C ASN A 46 -14.33 7.39 -9.28
N LEU A 47 -13.57 8.44 -9.58
CA LEU A 47 -12.37 8.31 -10.44
C LEU A 47 -11.33 7.33 -9.87
N ASP A 48 -11.27 7.21 -8.55
CA ASP A 48 -10.34 6.41 -7.75
C ASP A 48 -11.02 5.22 -7.04
N GLU A 49 -12.33 5.01 -7.22
CA GLU A 49 -13.10 4.03 -6.45
C GLU A 49 -13.98 3.14 -7.32
N TYR A 50 -13.93 1.82 -7.07
CA TYR A 50 -14.67 0.81 -7.80
C TYR A 50 -15.36 -0.17 -6.84
N ASN A 51 -16.59 -0.55 -7.19
CA ASN A 51 -17.30 -1.71 -6.63
C ASN A 51 -17.28 -2.85 -7.64
N LEU A 52 -16.72 -3.98 -7.24
CA LEU A 52 -16.53 -5.17 -8.08
C LEU A 52 -17.22 -6.34 -7.40
N SER A 53 -18.31 -6.81 -7.98
CA SER A 53 -19.17 -7.82 -7.35
C SER A 53 -19.35 -9.06 -8.21
N TYR A 54 -19.64 -10.16 -7.55
CA TYR A 54 -20.04 -11.42 -8.16
C TYR A 54 -21.24 -12.01 -7.42
N ASN A 55 -22.04 -12.77 -8.17
CA ASN A 55 -23.11 -13.58 -7.64
C ASN A 55 -23.15 -14.90 -8.41
N LEU A 56 -22.95 -16.00 -7.68
CA LEU A 56 -23.08 -17.36 -8.18
C LEU A 56 -24.16 -18.08 -7.37
N PRO A 57 -25.41 -18.14 -7.87
CA PRO A 57 -26.45 -18.95 -7.26
C PRO A 57 -26.23 -20.44 -7.62
N GLY A 58 -26.78 -21.33 -6.80
CA GLY A 58 -26.87 -22.76 -7.11
C GLY A 58 -25.79 -23.63 -6.46
N THR A 59 -25.72 -24.89 -6.88
CA THR A 59 -24.86 -25.94 -6.29
C THR A 59 -23.39 -25.82 -6.67
N GLU A 60 -23.04 -24.85 -7.51
CA GLU A 60 -21.65 -24.67 -7.94
C GLU A 60 -20.74 -24.22 -6.78
N GLY A 61 -21.28 -23.68 -5.68
CA GLY A 61 -20.48 -23.21 -4.54
C GLY A 61 -19.86 -24.30 -3.66
N PHE A 62 -20.08 -25.59 -3.94
CA PHE A 62 -19.58 -26.71 -3.11
C PHE A 62 -18.07 -26.90 -3.19
N ASP A 63 -17.46 -26.51 -4.32
CA ASP A 63 -16.01 -26.40 -4.47
C ASP A 63 -15.60 -24.93 -4.40
N THR A 64 -14.32 -24.68 -4.10
CA THR A 64 -13.76 -23.34 -4.13
C THR A 64 -13.94 -22.69 -5.50
N LYS A 65 -14.59 -21.53 -5.52
CA LYS A 65 -14.67 -20.66 -6.69
C LYS A 65 -13.82 -19.43 -6.49
N THR A 66 -13.28 -18.96 -7.60
CA THR A 66 -12.35 -17.85 -7.65
C THR A 66 -12.78 -16.88 -8.74
N TRP A 67 -12.75 -15.60 -8.40
CA TRP A 67 -12.86 -14.49 -9.32
C TRP A 67 -11.53 -13.76 -9.39
N THR A 68 -11.23 -13.25 -10.57
CA THR A 68 -10.04 -12.44 -10.85
C THR A 68 -10.47 -11.02 -11.09
N ILE A 69 -9.96 -10.11 -10.26
CA ILE A 69 -10.09 -8.67 -10.41
C ILE A 69 -8.76 -8.13 -10.90
N SER A 70 -8.73 -7.54 -12.08
CA SER A 70 -7.48 -7.13 -12.71
C SER A 70 -7.54 -5.73 -13.31
N THR A 71 -6.35 -5.13 -13.39
CA THR A 71 -6.11 -3.88 -14.10
C THR A 71 -4.70 -3.87 -14.71
N VAL A 72 -4.41 -2.85 -15.51
CA VAL A 72 -3.12 -2.64 -16.17
C VAL A 72 -2.56 -1.30 -15.72
N ALA A 73 -1.29 -1.29 -15.29
CA ALA A 73 -0.60 -0.07 -14.90
C ALA A 73 -0.43 0.88 -16.11
N ASN A 74 -0.77 2.15 -15.93
CA ASN A 74 -0.62 3.17 -16.99
C ASN A 74 0.77 3.82 -16.98
N ALA A 75 1.49 3.72 -15.86
CA ALA A 75 2.81 4.28 -15.64
C ALA A 75 3.60 3.41 -14.65
N ASP A 76 4.91 3.57 -14.64
CA ASP A 76 5.78 2.95 -13.63
C ASP A 76 5.49 3.55 -12.25
N GLY A 77 5.50 2.72 -11.21
CA GLY A 77 5.48 3.16 -9.82
C GLY A 77 4.63 2.29 -8.90
N ASP A 78 4.29 2.88 -7.76
CA ASP A 78 3.54 2.22 -6.71
C ASP A 78 2.04 2.54 -6.81
N TYR A 79 1.20 1.53 -6.62
CA TYR A 79 -0.25 1.65 -6.62
C TYR A 79 -0.79 1.18 -5.27
N ALA A 80 -1.27 2.12 -4.46
CA ALA A 80 -1.84 1.83 -3.14
C ALA A 80 -3.37 1.87 -3.16
N PHE A 81 -4.01 0.96 -2.44
CA PHE A 81 -5.47 0.84 -2.36
C PHE A 81 -5.90 0.55 -0.93
N ASP A 82 -6.95 1.22 -0.49
CA ASP A 82 -7.83 0.72 0.56
C ASP A 82 -8.82 -0.26 -0.08
N TRP A 83 -9.07 -1.37 0.60
CA TRP A 83 -9.99 -2.40 0.15
C TRP A 83 -10.99 -2.74 1.25
N ASN A 84 -12.22 -3.05 0.83
CA ASN A 84 -13.25 -3.63 1.67
C ASN A 84 -13.92 -4.79 0.94
N TYR A 85 -13.76 -6.00 1.48
CA TYR A 85 -14.32 -7.22 0.96
C TYR A 85 -15.47 -7.71 1.85
N THR A 86 -16.67 -7.63 1.29
CA THR A 86 -17.91 -8.07 1.93
C THR A 86 -18.51 -9.22 1.14
N GLY A 87 -19.22 -10.13 1.80
CA GLY A 87 -19.92 -11.18 1.08
C GLY A 87 -20.77 -12.09 1.95
N PHE A 88 -21.47 -13.00 1.29
CA PHE A 88 -22.29 -14.03 1.87
C PHE A 88 -22.09 -15.34 1.11
N HIS A 89 -21.45 -16.30 1.76
CA HIS A 89 -21.16 -17.62 1.21
C HIS A 89 -21.97 -18.69 1.97
N SER A 90 -23.27 -18.47 2.18
CA SER A 90 -24.16 -19.37 2.94
C SER A 90 -23.72 -19.60 4.40
N TYR A 91 -24.09 -20.75 5.01
CA TYR A 91 -23.96 -20.99 6.46
C TYR A 91 -23.05 -22.15 6.86
N PHE A 92 -23.01 -23.24 6.09
CA PHE A 92 -22.24 -24.44 6.44
C PHE A 92 -20.98 -24.58 5.59
N ASN A 93 -19.90 -25.01 6.24
CA ASN A 93 -18.56 -25.23 5.68
C ASN A 93 -18.05 -24.07 4.83
N VAL A 94 -18.24 -22.85 5.34
CA VAL A 94 -18.03 -21.61 4.59
C VAL A 94 -16.56 -21.23 4.60
N THR A 95 -16.01 -20.93 3.42
CA THR A 95 -14.67 -20.35 3.27
C THR A 95 -14.75 -19.01 2.53
N ALA A 96 -13.81 -18.12 2.81
CA ALA A 96 -13.65 -16.87 2.06
C ALA A 96 -12.16 -16.49 2.01
N PHE A 97 -11.72 -15.92 0.90
CA PHE A 97 -10.35 -15.42 0.76
C PHE A 97 -10.27 -14.21 -0.18
N LEU A 98 -9.22 -13.43 0.03
CA LEU A 98 -8.75 -12.35 -0.84
C LEU A 98 -7.22 -12.40 -0.88
N ASN A 99 -6.67 -12.56 -2.08
CA ASN A 99 -5.24 -12.51 -2.36
C ASN A 99 -4.97 -11.48 -3.46
N THR A 100 -3.71 -11.09 -3.61
CA THR A 100 -3.18 -10.44 -4.82
C THR A 100 -2.55 -11.49 -5.74
N PHE A 101 -2.37 -11.21 -7.04
CA PHE A 101 -1.69 -12.15 -7.97
C PHE A 101 -0.45 -11.59 -8.67
N ASN A 102 0.00 -10.37 -8.34
CA ASN A 102 1.30 -9.81 -8.74
C ASN A 102 1.64 -8.64 -7.79
N PRO A 103 2.26 -8.89 -6.62
CA PRO A 103 2.76 -10.18 -6.14
C PRO A 103 1.63 -11.10 -5.62
N ASN A 104 1.94 -12.37 -5.33
CA ASN A 104 1.00 -13.27 -4.65
C ASN A 104 1.05 -13.02 -3.14
N THR A 105 0.01 -12.42 -2.56
CA THR A 105 -0.04 -12.09 -1.13
C THR A 105 -1.45 -12.30 -0.61
N THR A 106 -1.59 -13.02 0.49
CA THR A 106 -2.89 -13.20 1.16
C THR A 106 -3.21 -11.98 2.02
N LEU A 107 -4.35 -11.36 1.74
CA LEU A 107 -4.86 -10.20 2.48
C LEU A 107 -5.94 -10.62 3.49
N TYR A 108 -6.74 -11.62 3.11
CA TYR A 108 -7.75 -12.22 3.96
C TYR A 108 -7.92 -13.69 3.61
N SER A 109 -8.08 -14.53 4.64
CA SER A 109 -8.42 -15.94 4.49
C SER A 109 -9.11 -16.41 5.77
N ALA A 110 -10.30 -16.99 5.62
CA ALA A 110 -11.05 -17.53 6.74
C ALA A 110 -11.86 -18.76 6.33
N GLY A 111 -12.23 -19.54 7.35
CA GLY A 111 -12.95 -20.80 7.20
C GLY A 111 -12.04 -22.04 7.10
N PRO A 112 -12.64 -23.24 7.01
CA PRO A 112 -14.08 -23.50 6.99
C PRO A 112 -14.78 -23.10 8.30
N SER A 113 -16.01 -22.60 8.22
CA SER A 113 -16.84 -22.26 9.37
C SER A 113 -18.26 -22.78 9.23
N ASN A 114 -18.76 -23.39 10.31
CA ASN A 114 -20.07 -24.05 10.37
C ASN A 114 -21.00 -23.30 11.32
N CYS A 115 -21.40 -22.08 10.95
CA CYS A 115 -22.07 -21.15 11.86
C CYS A 115 -21.19 -20.85 13.11
N CYS A 116 -21.40 -19.79 13.88
CA CYS A 116 -22.24 -18.62 13.66
C CYS A 116 -21.36 -17.37 13.72
N SER A 117 -20.21 -17.46 13.05
CA SER A 117 -19.17 -16.45 13.00
C SER A 117 -18.64 -16.34 11.58
N SER A 118 -18.12 -15.16 11.23
CA SER A 118 -17.45 -14.89 9.95
C SER A 118 -16.47 -16.03 9.61
N PRO A 119 -16.47 -16.54 8.36
CA PRO A 119 -17.23 -16.03 7.21
C PRO A 119 -18.65 -16.59 7.06
N SER A 120 -19.09 -17.50 7.95
CA SER A 120 -20.44 -18.03 7.94
C SER A 120 -21.45 -16.95 8.35
N ALA A 121 -22.62 -16.95 7.69
CA ALA A 121 -23.64 -15.90 7.81
C ALA A 121 -23.17 -14.50 7.35
N GLY A 122 -22.03 -14.41 6.66
CA GLY A 122 -21.51 -13.20 6.06
C GLY A 122 -20.20 -12.73 6.67
N PHE A 123 -19.49 -11.89 5.93
CA PHE A 123 -18.22 -11.27 6.34
C PHE A 123 -18.11 -9.85 5.79
N ASN A 124 -17.28 -9.04 6.46
CA ASN A 124 -16.95 -7.67 6.09
C ASN A 124 -15.56 -7.35 6.62
N GLU A 125 -14.57 -7.45 5.75
CA GLU A 125 -13.16 -7.31 6.10
C GLU A 125 -12.53 -6.20 5.27
N SER A 126 -11.63 -5.43 5.86
CA SER A 126 -11.00 -4.29 5.19
C SER A 126 -9.53 -4.18 5.54
N GLY A 127 -8.81 -3.45 4.70
CA GLY A 127 -7.39 -3.15 4.90
C GLY A 127 -6.85 -2.27 3.79
N SER A 128 -5.52 -2.17 3.72
CA SER A 128 -4.83 -1.45 2.66
C SER A 128 -3.73 -2.32 2.07
N PHE A 129 -3.41 -2.13 0.80
CA PHE A 129 -2.30 -2.81 0.14
C PHE A 129 -1.60 -1.90 -0.88
N THR A 130 -0.28 -2.03 -1.01
CA THR A 130 0.52 -1.30 -2.00
C THR A 130 1.24 -2.26 -2.93
N PHE A 131 0.87 -2.22 -4.21
CA PHE A 131 1.63 -2.84 -5.28
C PHE A 131 2.85 -1.98 -5.57
N SER A 132 4.04 -2.45 -5.21
CA SER A 132 5.28 -1.69 -5.34
C SER A 132 6.02 -2.01 -6.64
N ASN A 133 6.67 -1.02 -7.23
CA ASN A 133 7.53 -1.15 -8.42
C ASN A 133 6.82 -1.82 -9.61
N ILE A 134 5.56 -1.46 -9.86
CA ILE A 134 4.81 -1.97 -11.01
C ILE A 134 5.24 -1.21 -12.26
N SER A 135 5.59 -1.93 -13.33
CA SER A 135 5.95 -1.31 -14.60
C SER A 135 4.71 -0.92 -15.42
N ALA A 136 4.81 0.14 -16.22
CA ALA A 136 3.79 0.52 -17.18
C ALA A 136 3.45 -0.67 -18.10
N GLY A 137 2.17 -0.94 -18.30
CA GLY A 137 1.66 -2.08 -19.08
C GLY A 137 1.61 -3.40 -18.31
N GLN A 138 2.11 -3.47 -17.08
CA GLN A 138 2.02 -4.68 -16.25
C GLN A 138 0.59 -4.88 -15.71
N THR A 139 0.10 -6.11 -15.81
CA THR A 139 -1.18 -6.53 -15.21
C THR A 139 -0.97 -6.93 -13.75
N PHE A 140 -1.80 -6.38 -12.87
CA PHE A 140 -1.85 -6.72 -11.45
C PHE A 140 -3.29 -6.73 -10.94
N GLY A 141 -3.48 -7.21 -9.72
CA GLY A 141 -4.80 -7.22 -9.10
C GLY A 141 -4.98 -8.27 -8.02
N PHE A 142 -6.23 -8.70 -7.87
CA PHE A 142 -6.71 -9.52 -6.79
C PHE A 142 -7.35 -10.82 -7.30
N THR A 143 -7.22 -11.89 -6.52
CA THR A 143 -8.05 -13.08 -6.63
C THR A 143 -8.84 -13.23 -5.34
N LEU A 144 -10.13 -13.50 -5.45
CA LEU A 144 -11.01 -13.65 -4.30
C LEU A 144 -12.05 -14.72 -4.54
N GLY A 145 -12.68 -15.16 -3.47
CA GLY A 145 -13.78 -16.10 -3.56
C GLY A 145 -13.86 -16.96 -2.32
N GLY A 146 -14.26 -18.21 -2.50
CA GLY A 146 -14.53 -19.14 -1.41
C GLY A 146 -15.45 -20.27 -1.84
N SER A 147 -16.04 -20.92 -0.86
CA SER A 147 -16.95 -22.06 -1.01
C SER A 147 -17.93 -22.14 0.16
N HIS A 148 -18.93 -23.00 0.02
CA HIS A 148 -19.86 -23.38 1.07
C HIS A 148 -20.38 -24.79 0.82
N PHE A 149 -21.02 -25.44 1.80
CA PHE A 149 -21.66 -26.75 1.62
C PHE A 149 -23.06 -26.77 2.22
N ASP A 150 -23.92 -25.87 1.71
CA ASP A 150 -25.19 -25.51 2.33
C ASP A 150 -26.31 -25.41 1.29
N SER A 151 -27.54 -25.72 1.68
CA SER A 151 -28.71 -25.74 0.80
C SER A 151 -29.30 -24.36 0.49
N ALA A 152 -28.81 -23.28 1.11
CA ALA A 152 -29.14 -21.92 0.70
C ALA A 152 -28.58 -21.58 -0.69
N LEU A 153 -27.49 -22.25 -1.12
CA LEU A 153 -26.95 -22.16 -2.48
C LEU A 153 -26.59 -20.74 -2.93
N ARG A 154 -25.95 -19.96 -2.04
CA ARG A 154 -25.52 -18.59 -2.31
C ARG A 154 -24.03 -18.43 -2.11
N LEU A 155 -23.39 -17.91 -3.15
CA LEU A 155 -21.99 -17.50 -3.15
C LEU A 155 -21.89 -16.12 -3.83
N GLU A 156 -21.92 -15.08 -3.01
CA GLU A 156 -21.91 -13.68 -3.46
C GLU A 156 -20.89 -12.86 -2.67
N GLY A 157 -20.34 -11.84 -3.32
CA GLY A 157 -19.39 -10.93 -2.69
C GLY A 157 -19.18 -9.66 -3.49
N ASN A 158 -18.62 -8.66 -2.81
CA ASN A 158 -18.28 -7.37 -3.35
C ASN A 158 -16.93 -6.92 -2.77
N LEU A 159 -16.02 -6.54 -3.64
CA LEU A 159 -14.78 -5.85 -3.32
C LEU A 159 -14.93 -4.38 -3.70
N ASN A 160 -14.96 -3.50 -2.70
CA ASN A 160 -14.73 -2.08 -2.90
C ASN A 160 -13.22 -1.83 -2.90
N LEU A 161 -12.73 -1.16 -3.94
CA LEU A 161 -11.34 -0.76 -4.09
C LEU A 161 -11.28 0.75 -4.23
N LYS A 162 -10.58 1.41 -3.31
CA LYS A 162 -10.29 2.84 -3.38
C LYS A 162 -8.79 3.05 -3.49
N GLN A 163 -8.34 3.53 -4.63
CA GLN A 163 -6.94 3.85 -4.84
C GLN A 163 -6.60 5.12 -4.02
N ILE A 164 -5.50 5.06 -3.29
CA ILE A 164 -5.02 6.14 -2.42
C ILE A 164 -3.63 6.60 -2.86
N ALA A 165 -3.15 7.71 -2.29
CA ALA A 165 -1.78 8.14 -2.53
C ALA A 165 -0.82 7.06 -2.01
N ALA A 166 0.10 6.60 -2.87
CA ALA A 166 1.15 5.69 -2.43
C ALA A 166 2.06 6.39 -1.39
N PRO A 167 2.55 5.65 -0.38
CA PRO A 167 3.50 6.19 0.58
C PRO A 167 4.72 6.75 -0.16
N VAL A 168 5.12 7.99 0.17
CA VAL A 168 6.34 8.56 -0.40
C VAL A 168 7.52 7.90 0.28
N SER A 169 8.33 7.15 -0.46
CA SER A 169 9.62 6.69 0.05
C SER A 169 10.51 7.91 0.27
N VAL A 170 10.80 8.24 1.54
CA VAL A 170 11.83 9.23 1.87
C VAL A 170 13.15 8.56 1.54
N PRO A 171 13.96 9.07 0.60
CA PRO A 171 15.28 8.51 0.37
C PRO A 171 16.07 8.65 1.67
N GLU A 172 16.43 7.53 2.28
CA GLU A 172 17.29 7.53 3.45
C GLU A 172 18.62 8.17 3.06
N ASN A 173 18.88 9.36 3.60
CA ASN A 173 20.10 10.10 3.34
C ASN A 173 21.27 9.40 4.04
N ASN A 174 21.87 8.39 3.40
CA ASN A 174 23.10 7.75 3.86
C ASN A 174 24.37 8.62 3.64
N SER A 175 24.25 9.93 3.42
CA SER A 175 25.43 10.82 3.34
C SER A 175 25.79 11.41 4.70
N ILE A 176 26.52 10.64 5.50
CA ILE A 176 27.45 11.21 6.48
C ILE A 176 28.87 10.87 6.01
N VAL A 177 29.39 11.66 5.08
CA VAL A 177 30.83 11.71 4.81
C VAL A 177 31.40 12.82 5.70
N PRO A 178 32.09 12.52 6.81
CA PRO A 178 32.82 13.56 7.54
C PRO A 178 34.06 13.94 6.73
N LEU A 179 33.96 15.04 5.99
CA LEU A 179 35.09 15.70 5.33
C LEU A 179 35.88 16.50 6.39
N ILE A 180 36.79 15.84 7.12
CA ILE A 180 37.77 16.53 7.98
C ILE A 180 39.11 16.57 7.25
N THR A 181 39.26 17.56 6.37
CA THR A 181 40.56 17.99 5.85
C THR A 181 40.56 19.50 5.71
N LEU A 182 41.05 20.19 6.73
CA LEU A 182 41.59 21.54 6.60
C LEU A 182 42.71 21.74 7.62
N GLY A 183 43.94 21.59 7.12
CA GLY A 183 45.14 22.03 7.81
C GLY A 183 45.16 23.55 7.90
N LEU A 184 45.55 24.05 9.06
CA LEU A 184 45.97 25.44 9.27
C LEU A 184 47.40 25.41 9.80
N PHE A 185 48.35 25.50 8.86
CA PHE A 185 49.63 26.17 9.09
C PHE A 185 49.34 27.67 9.25
N GLY A 186 49.95 28.33 10.22
CA GLY A 186 50.01 29.80 10.22
C GLY A 186 50.16 30.44 11.59
N ALA A 187 51.40 30.75 11.95
CA ALA A 187 51.83 31.41 13.16
C ALA A 187 51.26 32.83 13.37
N TYR A 188 51.11 33.25 14.62
CA TYR A 188 51.39 34.63 15.05
C TYR A 188 51.87 34.65 16.52
N SER A 189 53.14 34.99 16.70
CA SER A 189 53.69 35.63 17.90
C SER A 189 52.99 37.00 18.10
N THR A 190 52.84 37.64 19.27
CA THR A 190 53.89 38.09 20.20
C THR A 190 53.24 38.85 21.40
N LEU A 191 53.88 38.77 22.59
CA LEU A 191 54.15 39.83 23.59
C LEU A 191 53.15 40.29 24.70
N ARG A 192 53.68 40.13 25.95
CA ARG A 192 53.62 40.98 27.18
C ARG A 192 52.30 40.98 27.99
N LYS A 193 52.29 40.88 29.33
CA LYS A 193 53.24 41.41 30.36
C LYS A 193 52.90 40.79 31.75
N ARG A 194 53.95 40.52 32.57
CA ARG A 194 54.10 40.55 34.09
C ARG A 194 52.90 40.16 34.98
N GLU A 195 52.99 39.56 36.17
CA GLU A 195 53.99 39.11 37.15
C GLU A 195 53.15 38.42 38.26
N LEU A 196 53.63 37.37 38.93
CA LEU A 196 53.65 37.22 40.40
C LEU A 196 54.02 35.79 40.86
N GLN A 197 55.27 35.70 41.32
CA GLN A 197 55.74 35.07 42.56
C GLN A 197 55.41 33.61 42.95
N THR A 198 56.51 32.83 42.96
CA THR A 198 57.10 32.17 44.15
C THR A 198 56.32 31.05 44.86
N LYS A 199 56.82 29.81 44.72
CA LYS A 199 57.13 28.96 45.90
C LYS A 199 58.13 27.84 45.58
N LEU A 200 59.28 27.90 46.26
CA LEU A 200 60.13 26.78 46.66
C LEU A 200 59.26 25.72 47.38
N THR A 201 59.58 24.41 47.45
CA THR A 201 60.84 23.84 47.97
C THR A 201 60.93 22.35 47.60
N ARG A 202 62.14 21.87 47.29
CA ARG A 202 62.54 20.45 47.39
C ARG A 202 62.69 20.06 48.87
N VAL A 203 62.32 18.82 49.19
CA VAL A 203 63.24 17.85 49.82
C VAL A 203 63.01 16.53 49.10
#